data_AF-A0A851ABZ5-F1
#
_entry.id   AF-A0A851ABZ5-F1
#
_cell.length_a   1.000
_cell.length_b   1.000
_cell.length_c   1.000
_cell.angle_alpha   90.00
_cell.angle_beta   90.00
_cell.angle_gamma   90.00
#
_symmetry.space_group_name_H-M   'P 1'
#
loop_
_entity.id
_entity.type
_entity.pdbx_description
1 polymer ?
#
loop_
_entity_poly.entity_id
_entity_poly.type
_entity_poly.pdbx_seq_one_letter_code
_entity_poly.pdbx_strand_id
1 'polypeptide(L)' 'EICADGKGFIIELWKKGLLWDSVLGVLWIPFATVEHATDEGPGSWWTLHSEVIKNGSEIQGTKTPTSHEILLDVYFALPF' A
#
# COMPACT_ATOMS: atom_id res chain seq x y z
N GLU A 1 -11.92 0.36 -0.98
CA GLU A 1 -12.64 0.43 -2.27
C GLU A 1 -12.00 -0.51 -3.26
N ILE A 2 -12.78 -1.11 -4.17
CA ILE A 2 -12.26 -1.96 -5.25
C ILE A 2 -11.94 -1.02 -6.42
N CYS A 3 -10.68 -0.95 -6.85
CA CYS A 3 -10.26 -0.10 -7.97
C CYS A 3 -10.22 -0.89 -9.28
N ALA A 4 -10.63 -0.27 -10.38
CA ALA A 4 -10.89 -0.90 -11.68
C ALA A 4 -9.66 -1.03 -12.60
N ASP A 5 -8.50 -0.51 -12.19
CA ASP A 5 -7.25 -0.60 -12.93
C ASP A 5 -6.24 -1.36 -12.06
N GLY A 6 -5.93 -2.61 -12.41
CA GLY A 6 -5.25 -3.60 -11.56
C GLY A 6 -3.79 -3.31 -11.21
N LYS A 7 -3.34 -2.06 -11.34
CA LYS A 7 -1.97 -1.59 -11.09
C LYS A 7 -1.94 -0.60 -9.92
N GLY A 8 -0.91 -0.73 -9.10
CA GLY A 8 -0.79 0.00 -7.86
C GLY A 8 0.48 -0.37 -7.12
N PHE A 9 0.74 0.35 -6.03
CA PHE A 9 1.80 0.01 -5.10
C PHE A 9 1.29 -1.04 -4.10
N ILE A 10 2.06 -2.11 -3.93
CA ILE A 10 1.93 -3.01 -2.78
C ILE A 10 2.97 -2.57 -1.77
N ILE A 11 2.54 -2.26 -0.55
CA ILE A 11 3.42 -1.96 0.58
C ILE A 11 3.26 -3.08 1.59
N GLU A 12 4.36 -3.72 1.97
CA GLU A 12 4.39 -4.78 2.96
C GLU A 12 5.27 -4.38 4.14
N LEU A 13 4.73 -4.45 5.35
CA LEU A 13 5.51 -4.23 6.57
C LEU A 13 5.96 -5.59 7.11
N TRP A 14 7.27 -5.80 7.17
CA TRP A 14 7.87 -7.04 7.64
C TRP A 14 8.59 -6.86 8.97
N LYS A 15 8.33 -7.75 9.92
CA LYS A 15 9.10 -7.90 11.15
C LYS A 15 10.21 -8.92 10.92
N LYS A 16 11.46 -8.47 11.09
CA LYS A 16 12.62 -9.36 11.07
C LYS A 16 12.52 -10.39 12.19
N GLY A 17 12.65 -11.68 11.86
CA GLY A 17 12.81 -12.75 12.85
C GLY A 17 14.19 -13.41 12.76
N LEU A 18 14.46 -14.29 13.74
CA LEU A 18 15.73 -15.01 13.84
C LEU A 18 15.92 -16.03 12.72
N LEU A 19 14.86 -16.79 12.41
CA LEU A 19 14.88 -17.83 11.38
C LEU A 19 14.03 -17.45 10.15
N TRP A 20 12.92 -16.75 10.36
CA TRP A 20 12.03 -16.26 9.29
C TRP A 20 11.48 -14.89 9.67
N ASP A 21 11.19 -14.09 8.65
CA ASP A 21 10.50 -12.82 8.82
C ASP A 21 8.98 -13.05 8.78
N SER A 22 8.24 -12.16 9.43
CA SER A 22 6.77 -12.25 9.49
C SER A 22 6.16 -10.95 8.97
N VAL A 23 5.21 -11.06 8.04
CA VAL A 23 4.45 -9.89 7.59
C VAL A 23 3.55 -9.43 8.73
N LEU A 24 3.63 -8.14 9.06
CA LEU A 24 2.75 -7.47 10.02
C LEU A 24 1.49 -6.94 9.35
N GLY A 25 1.60 -6.56 8.07
CA GLY A 25 0.45 -6.18 7.27
C GLY A 25 0.84 -5.67 5.89
N VAL A 26 -0.18 -5.50 5.06
CA VAL A 26 -0.10 -5.09 3.66
C VAL A 26 -1.06 -3.92 3.39
N LEU A 27 -0.66 -3.05 2.48
CA LEU A 27 -1.45 -1.96 1.94
C LEU A 27 -1.39 -2.00 0.41
N TRP A 28 -2.53 -1.72 -0.22
CA TRP A 28 -2.63 -1.54 -1.67
C TRP A 28 -3.05 -0.10 -1.97
N ILE A 29 -2.23 0.59 -2.77
CA ILE A 29 -2.52 1.97 -3.24
C ILE A 29 -2.65 1.92 -4.77
N PRO A 30 -3.87 2.03 -5.32
CA PRO A 30 -4.06 2.08 -6.77
C PRO A 30 -3.36 3.31 -7.37
N PHE A 31 -2.72 3.18 -8.54
CA PHE A 31 -2.04 4.34 -9.15
C PHE A 31 -2.99 5.48 -9.48
N ALA A 32 -4.26 5.17 -9.80
CA ALA A 32 -5.29 6.17 -10.08
C ALA A 32 -5.62 7.07 -8.88
N THR A 33 -5.24 6.68 -7.66
CA THR A 33 -5.45 7.49 -6.44
C THR A 33 -4.21 8.27 -6.02
N VAL A 34 -3.09 8.11 -6.72
CA VAL A 34 -1.82 8.76 -6.38
C VAL A 34 -1.74 10.09 -7.14
N GLU A 35 -1.54 11.16 -6.40
CA GLU A 35 -1.42 12.50 -6.96
C GLU A 35 -0.04 12.76 -7.56
N HIS A 36 0.10 13.86 -8.30
CA HIS A 36 1.40 14.35 -8.74
C HIS A 36 1.83 15.52 -7.86
N ALA A 37 3.11 15.58 -7.50
CA ALA A 37 3.67 16.67 -6.70
C ALA A 37 5.10 17.03 -7.13
N THR A 38 5.53 18.26 -6.78
CA THR A 38 6.90 18.76 -7.00
C THR A 38 7.81 18.46 -5.82
N ASP A 39 7.26 18.45 -4.61
CA ASP A 39 7.99 18.40 -3.35
C ASP A 39 7.36 17.36 -2.42
N GLU A 40 8.16 16.85 -1.47
CA GLU A 40 7.70 15.92 -0.44
C GLU A 40 6.67 16.59 0.49
N GLY A 41 5.58 15.88 0.75
CA GLY A 41 4.52 16.24 1.66
C GLY A 41 4.65 15.62 3.06
N PRO A 42 3.73 15.95 3.98
CA PRO A 42 3.71 15.38 5.32
C PRO A 42 3.24 13.91 5.35
N GLY A 43 2.69 13.40 4.24
CA GLY A 43 2.09 12.08 4.14
C GLY A 43 0.78 11.92 4.91
N SER A 44 0.27 10.69 4.95
CA SER A 44 -0.93 10.29 5.68
C SER A 44 -0.72 8.95 6.40
N TRP A 45 -1.41 8.74 7.51
CA TRP A 45 -1.43 7.45 8.20
C TRP A 45 -2.34 6.46 7.48
N TRP A 46 -1.83 5.28 7.19
CA TRP A 46 -2.53 4.21 6.50
C TRP A 46 -2.61 2.96 7.37
N THR A 47 -3.81 2.45 7.60
CA THR A 47 -4.02 1.17 8.29
C THR A 47 -3.59 0.00 7.40
N LEU A 48 -2.74 -0.88 7.94
CA LEU A 48 -2.31 -2.10 7.28
C LEU A 48 -3.34 -3.21 7.49
N HIS A 49 -3.46 -4.08 6.50
CA HIS A 49 -4.42 -5.17 6.45
C HIS A 49 -3.69 -6.52 6.44
N SER A 50 -4.35 -7.62 6.83
CA SER A 50 -3.69 -8.93 6.86
C SER A 50 -3.78 -9.69 5.53
N GLU A 51 -4.67 -9.29 4.62
CA GLU A 51 -4.98 -10.04 3.41
C GLU A 51 -5.04 -9.14 2.17
N VAL A 52 -4.51 -9.63 1.04
CA VAL A 52 -4.68 -9.04 -0.29
C VAL A 52 -5.90 -9.68 -0.97
N ILE A 53 -6.77 -8.86 -1.54
CA ILE A 53 -7.89 -9.31 -2.38
C ILE A 53 -7.38 -9.41 -3.82
N LYS A 54 -7.55 -10.58 -4.44
CA LYS A 54 -7.15 -10.82 -5.83
C LYS A 54 -8.32 -11.30 -6.68
N ASN A 55 -8.33 -10.90 -7.95
CA ASN A 55 -9.15 -11.49 -9.00
C ASN A 55 -8.21 -12.04 -10.09
N GLY A 56 -8.04 -13.37 -10.12
CA GLY A 56 -6.99 -13.98 -10.93
C GLY A 56 -5.59 -13.52 -10.46
N SER A 57 -4.83 -12.91 -11.38
CA SER A 57 -3.52 -12.34 -11.08
C SER A 57 -3.56 -10.87 -10.62
N GLU A 58 -4.71 -10.20 -10.71
CA GLU A 58 -4.84 -8.77 -10.40
C GLU A 58 -5.19 -8.54 -8.94
N ILE A 59 -4.59 -7.50 -8.34
CA ILE A 59 -4.91 -7.07 -6.98
C ILE A 59 -6.03 -6.03 -7.05
N GLN A 60 -7.06 -6.25 -6.23
CA GLN A 60 -8.22 -5.37 -6.15
C GLN A 60 -8.26 -4.54 -4.87
N GLY A 61 -7.41 -4.86 -3.89
CA GLY A 61 -7.33 -4.16 -2.61
C GLY A 61 -6.81 -5.05 -1.50
N THR A 62 -7.08 -4.63 -0.27
CA THR A 62 -6.77 -5.36 0.95
C THR A 62 -7.99 -5.46 1.86
N LYS A 63 -8.00 -6.41 2.78
CA LYS A 63 -9.08 -6.60 3.78
C LYS A 63 -8.54 -7.10 5.10
N THR A 64 -9.41 -7.07 6.12
CA THR A 64 -9.10 -7.48 7.49
C THR A 64 -8.05 -6.54 8.11
N PRO A 65 -8.47 -5.39 8.69
CA PRO A 65 -7.56 -4.42 9.28
C PRO A 65 -6.74 -5.05 10.41
N THR A 66 -5.47 -4.66 10.51
CA THR A 66 -4.59 -4.96 11.64
C THR A 66 -4.55 -3.78 12.61
N SER A 67 -3.84 -3.91 13.74
CA SER A 67 -3.57 -2.78 14.64
C SER A 67 -2.33 -1.96 14.22
N HIS A 68 -1.75 -2.23 13.05
CA HIS A 68 -0.55 -1.55 12.57
C HIS A 68 -0.92 -0.46 11.56
N GLU A 69 -0.23 0.67 11.66
CA GLU A 69 -0.35 1.79 10.74
C GLU A 69 1.03 2.20 10.23
N ILE A 70 1.07 2.79 9.03
CA ILE A 70 2.29 3.33 8.42
C ILE A 70 2.02 4.75 7.92
N LEU A 71 2.93 5.68 8.22
CA LEU A 71 2.89 7.04 7.69
C LEU A 71 3.62 7.05 6.34
N LEU A 72 2.90 7.38 5.26
CA LEU A 72 3.45 7.42 3.91
C LEU A 72 3.05 8.70 3.19
N ASP A 73 4.02 9.32 2.55
CA ASP A 73 3.82 10.31 1.50
C ASP A 73 4.08 9.63 0.14
N VAL A 74 3.10 9.66 -0.76
CA VAL A 74 3.14 8.91 -2.03
C VAL A 74 2.63 9.80 -3.15
N TYR A 75 3.52 10.14 -4.08
CA TYR A 75 3.20 10.99 -5.23
C TYR A 75 4.01 10.58 -6.45
N PHE A 76 3.52 10.94 -7.63
CA PHE A 76 4.28 10.93 -8.87
C PHE A 76 4.98 12.27 -9.08
N ALA A 77 6.28 12.25 -9.40
CA ALA A 77 6.96 13.47 -9.81
C ALA A 77 6.39 13.98 -11.14
N LEU A 78 6.27 15.30 -11.28
CA LEU A 78 5.88 15.91 -12.56
C LEU A 78 6.96 15.65 -13.64
N PRO A 79 6.56 15.37 -14.89
CA PRO A 79 7.51 15.28 -15.99
C PRO A 79 8.16 16.65 -16.25
N PHE A 80 9.45 16.62 -16.59
CA PHE A 80 10.26 17.79 -16.93
C PHE A 80 9.85 18.43 -18.26
#